data_AF-A0A256H266-F1
#
_entry.id   AF-A0A256H266-F1
#
_cell.length_a   1.000
_cell.length_b   1.000
_cell.length_c   1.000
_cell.angle_alpha   90.00
_cell.angle_beta   90.00
_cell.angle_gamma   90.00
#
_symmetry.space_group_name_H-M   'P 1'
#
loop_
_entity.id
_entity.type
_entity.pdbx_description
1 polymer ?
#
loop_
_entity_poly.entity_id
_entity_poly.type
_entity_poly.pdbx_seq_one_letter_code
_entity_poly.pdbx_strand_id
1 'polypeptide(L)'
;MNALTDLFAENTLLWVLTGVLAYSAAALWLRDRGILPESVGVSGPILTLRTLRGREFLDRLAAPRRFWRGLANLGLGGALVAMIGSFFLILSSAASALNTAQPSAIRQPQNFLIIPGVNDFLPLSVAPEIVGGLAVAMVVHEGAHGLLCRVEDIDIESMGLVFFAVLPVGAFVEPDEEATQAVSRGARARMFAAGVTANTLLTVLVFALLFGPVAGAISPAPGYAVGEVNPGSPAEAADLAAGDRIVEVGGAPVDTAAEFEAALADAGDTVTVTADDGDGERTVEVERSLQAVGSAGGNPLGVMIAEAPLTVESVNGDPVATERGFYEAVGDAERATVSVRSAGGDGGNATTAEIPIGAYALGVQEDGPLDDAGAAPGEPLTIVSIDGERIHDAGDLSAVLGERDPGATVEVIAYDAADERQTYDVELAPHPNRDGGFVGVSVFPGSSGLALDDFGVSEYPAGAYLELLGGDGGEAAGDGMALGGLTDSPLGLVFVSLILPLGSLFGLPFNFAGFTGDVTNFFVVDGASGALAGGVFLLANLLFWTGWINIQLALFNCLPAFPLDGGRILRMVAEAVISRIPLSDRHAAVRTITVSSGLVMLAGLIAMVFGNQILAALGLI
;
A
#
# COMPACT_ATOMS: atom_id res chain seq x y z
N MET A 1 33.61 -15.61 -26.96
CA MET A 1 33.35 -15.97 -25.54
C MET A 1 33.03 -14.72 -24.74
N ASN A 2 33.86 -13.68 -24.76
CA ASN A 2 33.62 -12.44 -23.99
C ASN A 2 32.29 -11.72 -24.30
N ALA A 3 31.89 -11.59 -25.58
CA ALA A 3 30.60 -10.95 -25.92
C ALA A 3 29.35 -11.75 -25.50
N LEU A 4 29.45 -13.07 -25.30
CA LEU A 4 28.35 -13.89 -24.77
C LEU A 4 28.29 -13.78 -23.25
N THR A 5 29.44 -13.71 -22.57
CA THR A 5 29.46 -13.50 -21.12
C THR A 5 28.96 -12.10 -20.75
N ASP A 6 29.28 -11.06 -21.53
CA ASP A 6 28.80 -9.70 -21.26
C ASP A 6 27.28 -9.58 -21.50
N LEU A 7 26.76 -10.21 -22.57
CA LEU A 7 25.32 -10.21 -22.90
C LEU A 7 24.46 -10.97 -21.88
N PHE A 8 25.03 -11.96 -21.18
CA PHE A 8 24.38 -12.65 -20.07
C PHE A 8 24.58 -11.90 -18.75
N ALA A 9 25.76 -11.30 -18.49
CA ALA A 9 26.05 -10.58 -17.25
C ALA A 9 25.12 -9.37 -17.03
N GLU A 10 24.69 -8.71 -18.11
CA GLU A 10 23.81 -7.54 -18.05
C GLU A 10 22.30 -7.87 -18.11
N ASN A 11 21.91 -9.14 -18.32
CA ASN A 11 20.51 -9.48 -18.62
C ASN A 11 19.98 -10.69 -17.81
N THR A 12 19.42 -10.38 -16.65
CA THR A 12 18.77 -11.35 -15.74
C THR A 12 17.68 -12.19 -16.42
N LEU A 13 16.90 -11.60 -17.34
CA LEU A 13 15.87 -12.34 -18.09
C LEU A 13 16.48 -13.46 -18.92
N LEU A 14 17.64 -13.22 -19.51
CA LEU A 14 18.34 -14.19 -20.36
C LEU A 14 18.86 -15.38 -19.51
N TRP A 15 19.32 -15.12 -18.29
CA TRP A 15 19.64 -16.17 -17.32
C TRP A 15 18.41 -16.99 -16.91
N VAL A 16 17.29 -16.33 -16.61
CA VAL A 16 16.04 -17.01 -16.25
C VAL A 16 15.56 -17.90 -17.40
N LEU A 17 15.50 -17.37 -18.63
CA LEU A 17 15.08 -18.13 -19.82
C LEU A 17 16.01 -19.31 -20.08
N THR A 18 17.32 -19.11 -19.95
CA THR A 18 18.31 -20.19 -20.12
C THR A 18 18.16 -21.26 -19.05
N GLY A 19 17.92 -20.86 -17.79
CA GLY A 19 17.61 -21.77 -16.68
C GLY A 19 16.35 -22.60 -16.94
N VAL A 20 15.27 -21.97 -17.40
CA VAL A 20 14.01 -22.65 -17.75
C VAL A 20 14.21 -23.62 -18.91
N LEU A 21 14.99 -23.25 -19.93
CA LEU A 21 15.31 -24.13 -21.05
C LEU A 21 16.17 -25.31 -20.62
N ALA A 22 17.20 -25.08 -19.80
CA ALA A 22 18.06 -26.12 -19.24
C ALA A 22 17.27 -27.10 -18.36
N TYR A 23 16.40 -26.57 -17.48
CA TYR A 23 15.47 -27.36 -16.69
C TYR A 23 14.57 -28.23 -17.59
N SER A 24 13.96 -27.62 -18.61
CA SER A 24 13.05 -28.32 -19.53
C SER A 24 13.78 -29.43 -20.27
N ALA A 25 15.00 -29.17 -20.76
CA ALA A 25 15.83 -30.17 -21.42
C ALA A 25 16.18 -31.34 -20.48
N ALA A 26 16.55 -31.05 -19.24
CA ALA A 26 16.85 -32.06 -18.22
C ALA A 26 15.60 -32.89 -17.86
N ALA A 27 14.45 -32.24 -17.66
CA ALA A 27 13.19 -32.91 -17.31
C ALA A 27 12.70 -33.82 -18.44
N LEU A 28 12.77 -33.35 -19.70
CA LEU A 28 12.46 -34.16 -20.88
C LEU A 28 13.44 -35.33 -21.03
N TRP A 29 14.73 -35.11 -20.82
CA TRP A 29 15.74 -36.17 -20.85
C TRP A 29 15.49 -37.25 -19.79
N LEU A 30 15.12 -36.86 -18.56
CA LEU A 30 14.74 -37.80 -17.49
C LEU A 30 13.47 -38.59 -17.83
N ARG A 31 12.47 -37.94 -18.43
CA ARG A 31 11.23 -38.57 -18.89
C ARG A 31 11.53 -39.62 -19.97
N ASP A 32 12.30 -39.25 -20.98
CA ASP A 32 12.61 -40.11 -22.13
C ASP A 32 13.50 -41.30 -21.73
N ARG A 33 14.26 -41.17 -20.63
CA ARG A 33 15.03 -42.26 -20.00
C ARG A 33 14.18 -43.19 -19.12
N GLY A 34 12.90 -42.88 -18.90
CA GLY A 34 12.01 -43.65 -18.01
C GLY A 34 12.40 -43.56 -16.53
N ILE A 35 13.15 -42.53 -16.13
CA ILE A 35 13.58 -42.33 -14.74
C ILE A 35 12.44 -41.71 -13.90
N LEU A 36 11.58 -40.91 -14.54
CA LEU A 36 10.45 -40.28 -13.87
C LEU A 36 9.32 -41.30 -13.62
N PRO A 37 8.72 -41.31 -12.42
CA PRO A 37 7.58 -42.18 -12.13
C PRO A 37 6.33 -41.76 -12.91
N GLU A 38 5.40 -42.68 -13.14
CA GLU A 38 4.15 -42.43 -13.90
C GLU A 38 3.27 -41.32 -13.31
N SER A 39 3.46 -41.00 -12.03
CA SER A 39 2.82 -39.87 -11.35
C SER A 39 3.34 -38.50 -11.80
N VAL A 40 4.44 -38.42 -12.55
CA VAL A 40 5.10 -37.18 -12.98
C VAL A 40 4.95 -37.03 -14.49
N GLY A 41 4.10 -36.10 -14.92
CA GLY A 41 4.00 -35.70 -16.31
C GLY A 41 4.86 -34.48 -16.60
N VAL A 42 5.64 -34.50 -17.69
CA VAL A 42 6.47 -33.36 -18.11
C VAL A 42 6.13 -32.96 -19.54
N SER A 43 5.85 -31.67 -19.74
CA SER A 43 5.61 -31.04 -21.04
C SER A 43 6.34 -29.70 -21.13
N GLY A 44 7.54 -29.71 -21.71
CA GLY A 44 8.41 -28.52 -21.75
C GLY A 44 8.78 -28.06 -20.33
N PRO A 45 8.53 -26.78 -19.98
CA PRO A 45 8.78 -26.28 -18.62
C PRO A 45 7.70 -26.70 -17.62
N ILE A 46 6.57 -27.26 -18.08
CA ILE A 46 5.44 -27.62 -17.22
C ILE A 46 5.66 -29.02 -16.64
N LEU A 47 5.59 -29.11 -15.31
CA LEU A 47 5.62 -30.36 -14.57
C LEU A 47 4.28 -30.58 -13.86
N THR A 48 3.72 -31.77 -13.99
CA THR A 48 2.44 -32.17 -13.39
C THR A 48 2.66 -33.33 -12.44
N LEU A 49 2.27 -33.17 -11.18
CA LEU A 49 2.31 -34.22 -10.18
C LEU A 49 0.90 -34.75 -9.96
N ARG A 50 0.65 -36.01 -10.34
CA ARG A 50 -0.62 -36.70 -10.18
C ARG A 50 -0.58 -37.61 -8.96
N THR A 51 -1.64 -37.60 -8.15
CA THR A 51 -1.75 -38.50 -6.99
C THR A 51 -3.20 -38.91 -6.77
N LEU A 52 -3.41 -40.14 -6.32
CA LEU A 52 -4.71 -40.62 -5.84
C LEU A 52 -4.74 -40.79 -4.31
N ARG A 53 -3.60 -40.60 -3.64
CA ARG A 53 -3.44 -40.84 -2.20
C ARG A 53 -4.27 -39.88 -1.35
N GLY A 54 -4.62 -38.71 -1.88
CA GLY A 54 -5.46 -37.73 -1.19
C GLY A 54 -6.92 -38.14 -1.03
N ARG A 55 -7.41 -39.15 -1.78
CA ARG A 55 -8.83 -39.54 -1.76
C ARG A 55 -9.29 -40.05 -0.39
N GLU A 56 -8.52 -40.93 0.26
CA GLU A 56 -8.87 -41.45 1.59
C GLU A 56 -8.95 -40.35 2.65
N PHE A 57 -8.08 -39.34 2.55
CA PHE A 57 -8.11 -38.19 3.42
C PHE A 57 -9.38 -37.37 3.19
N LEU A 58 -9.74 -37.12 1.93
CA LEU A 58 -10.99 -36.44 1.56
C LEU A 58 -12.22 -37.24 2.00
N ASP A 59 -12.22 -38.57 1.92
CA ASP A 59 -13.32 -39.42 2.38
C ASP A 59 -13.57 -39.27 3.89
N ARG A 60 -12.48 -39.23 4.68
CA ARG A 60 -12.56 -38.98 6.13
C ARG A 60 -13.06 -37.57 6.41
N LEU A 61 -12.53 -36.57 5.69
CA LEU A 61 -12.91 -35.17 5.88
C LEU A 61 -14.36 -34.91 5.45
N ALA A 62 -14.86 -35.63 4.42
CA ALA A 62 -16.22 -35.52 3.90
C ALA A 62 -17.29 -36.17 4.80
N ALA A 63 -16.89 -36.95 5.81
CA ALA A 63 -17.80 -37.69 6.69
C ALA A 63 -18.96 -36.86 7.27
N PRO A 64 -18.79 -35.61 7.76
CA PRO A 64 -19.89 -34.77 8.22
C PRO A 64 -20.62 -34.10 7.04
N ARG A 65 -21.19 -34.90 6.15
CA ARG A 65 -21.81 -34.45 4.88
C ARG A 65 -22.85 -33.34 5.06
N ARG A 66 -23.64 -33.38 6.14
CA ARG A 66 -24.66 -32.35 6.43
C ARG A 66 -24.04 -30.99 6.71
N PHE A 67 -22.93 -30.97 7.44
CA PHE A 67 -22.19 -29.74 7.73
C PHE A 67 -21.64 -29.12 6.44
N TRP A 68 -20.93 -29.91 5.63
CA TRP A 68 -20.37 -29.45 4.37
C TRP A 68 -21.44 -28.97 3.38
N ARG A 69 -22.57 -29.66 3.28
CA ARG A 69 -23.70 -29.20 2.44
C ARG A 69 -24.28 -27.89 2.93
N GLY A 70 -24.42 -27.71 4.25
CA GLY A 70 -24.89 -26.45 4.84
C GLY A 70 -23.94 -25.30 4.51
N LEU A 71 -22.65 -25.50 4.74
CA LEU A 71 -21.60 -24.53 4.46
C LEU A 71 -21.50 -24.16 2.98
N ALA A 72 -21.55 -25.15 2.08
CA ALA A 72 -21.52 -24.92 0.64
C ALA A 72 -22.79 -24.25 0.11
N ASN A 73 -23.95 -24.42 0.75
CA ASN A 73 -25.15 -23.64 0.39
C ASN A 73 -24.98 -22.16 0.77
N LEU A 74 -24.42 -21.87 1.94
CA LEU A 74 -24.10 -20.50 2.37
C LEU A 74 -23.10 -19.87 1.40
N GLY A 75 -22.03 -20.59 1.09
CA GLY A 75 -21.00 -20.16 0.16
C GLY A 75 -21.52 -19.95 -1.26
N LEU A 76 -22.39 -20.83 -1.77
CA LEU A 76 -23.09 -20.63 -3.05
C LEU A 76 -23.92 -19.34 -3.06
N GLY A 77 -24.65 -19.05 -1.97
CA GLY A 77 -25.37 -17.79 -1.82
C GLY A 77 -24.44 -16.57 -1.87
N GLY A 78 -23.35 -16.61 -1.12
CA GLY A 78 -22.32 -15.57 -1.13
C GLY A 78 -21.67 -15.38 -2.51
N ALA A 79 -21.32 -16.48 -3.19
CA ALA A 79 -20.74 -16.45 -4.53
C ALA A 79 -21.68 -15.81 -5.55
N LEU A 80 -23.00 -16.04 -5.46
CA LEU A 80 -23.98 -15.38 -6.32
C LEU A 80 -24.05 -13.86 -6.07
N VAL A 81 -24.00 -13.44 -4.81
CA VAL A 81 -23.97 -12.00 -4.47
C VAL A 81 -22.68 -11.36 -4.99
N ALA A 82 -21.53 -11.98 -4.73
CA ALA A 82 -20.23 -11.50 -5.21
C ALA A 82 -20.17 -11.46 -6.74
N MET A 83 -20.72 -12.46 -7.43
CA MET A 83 -20.83 -12.48 -8.89
C MET A 83 -21.62 -11.29 -9.42
N ILE A 84 -22.81 -11.03 -8.87
CA ILE A 84 -23.63 -9.87 -9.26
C ILE A 84 -22.89 -8.56 -8.97
N GLY A 85 -22.30 -8.43 -7.78
CA GLY A 85 -21.52 -7.25 -7.40
C GLY A 85 -20.33 -7.00 -8.34
N SER A 86 -19.56 -8.04 -8.64
CA SER A 86 -18.41 -7.98 -9.56
C SER A 86 -18.80 -7.57 -10.98
N PHE A 87 -19.96 -8.02 -11.46
CA PHE A 87 -20.49 -7.65 -12.77
C PHE A 87 -20.73 -6.13 -12.84
N PHE A 88 -21.41 -5.57 -11.83
CA PHE A 88 -21.65 -4.13 -11.77
C PHE A 88 -20.39 -3.33 -11.52
N LEU A 89 -19.51 -3.79 -10.62
CA LEU A 89 -18.27 -3.11 -10.28
C LEU A 89 -17.34 -3.00 -11.49
N ILE A 90 -17.16 -4.08 -12.26
CA ILE A 90 -16.30 -4.04 -13.45
C ILE A 90 -16.91 -3.12 -14.51
N LEU A 91 -18.23 -3.13 -14.69
CA LEU A 91 -18.89 -2.27 -15.68
C LEU A 91 -18.85 -0.79 -15.28
N SER A 92 -19.02 -0.46 -14.00
CA SER A 92 -18.90 0.90 -13.49
C SER A 92 -17.45 1.38 -13.53
N SER A 93 -16.49 0.52 -13.21
CA SER A 93 -15.05 0.84 -13.29
C SER A 93 -14.62 1.06 -14.74
N ALA A 94 -15.10 0.23 -15.68
CA ALA A 94 -14.89 0.44 -17.11
C ALA A 94 -15.46 1.78 -17.58
N ALA A 95 -16.68 2.11 -17.18
CA ALA A 95 -17.30 3.40 -17.51
C ALA A 95 -16.52 4.58 -16.91
N SER A 96 -16.08 4.47 -15.65
CA SER A 96 -15.25 5.49 -15.00
C SER A 96 -13.91 5.67 -15.72
N ALA A 97 -13.25 4.56 -16.09
CA ALA A 97 -11.96 4.57 -16.79
C ALA A 97 -12.02 5.32 -18.14
N LEU A 98 -13.16 5.26 -18.84
CA LEU A 98 -13.38 5.97 -20.10
C LEU A 98 -13.65 7.48 -19.92
N ASN A 99 -13.98 7.92 -18.70
CA ASN A 99 -14.32 9.33 -18.40
C ASN A 99 -13.19 10.09 -17.67
N THR A 100 -12.13 9.41 -17.20
CA THR A 100 -11.00 10.08 -16.54
C THR A 100 -9.87 10.33 -17.54
N ALA A 101 -9.51 11.60 -17.77
CA ALA A 101 -8.49 12.00 -18.75
C ALA A 101 -7.04 11.75 -18.30
N GLN A 102 -6.78 11.54 -17.01
CA GLN A 102 -5.43 11.32 -16.49
C GLN A 102 -5.18 9.83 -16.17
N PRO A 103 -4.13 9.22 -16.73
CA PRO A 103 -3.68 7.89 -16.32
C PRO A 103 -3.07 7.97 -14.92
N SER A 104 -3.73 7.43 -13.91
CA SER A 104 -3.12 7.22 -12.60
C SER A 104 -2.05 6.12 -12.67
N ALA A 105 -1.05 6.14 -11.78
CA ALA A 105 0.03 5.14 -11.72
C ALA A 105 -0.49 3.68 -11.63
N ILE A 106 -1.67 3.48 -11.04
CA ILE A 106 -2.41 2.20 -10.97
C ILE A 106 -2.78 1.65 -12.37
N ARG A 107 -3.08 2.55 -13.32
CA ARG A 107 -3.56 2.17 -14.66
C ARG A 107 -2.41 1.84 -15.61
N GLN A 108 -1.17 1.89 -15.15
CA GLN A 108 -0.04 1.37 -15.92
C GLN A 108 -0.14 -0.17 -15.99
N PRO A 109 0.02 -0.78 -17.18
CA PRO A 109 -0.11 -2.23 -17.33
C PRO A 109 0.82 -3.05 -16.43
N GLN A 110 2.01 -2.53 -16.12
CA GLN A 110 2.97 -3.18 -15.22
C GLN A 110 2.45 -3.30 -13.77
N ASN A 111 1.69 -2.30 -13.32
CA ASN A 111 1.15 -2.22 -11.96
C ASN A 111 -0.17 -2.99 -11.79
N PHE A 112 -0.79 -3.44 -12.88
CA PHE A 112 -1.96 -4.31 -12.85
C PHE A 112 -1.60 -5.76 -12.48
N LEU A 113 -0.39 -6.22 -12.81
CA LEU A 113 0.08 -7.55 -12.47
C LEU A 113 0.77 -7.53 -11.10
N ILE A 114 0.34 -8.43 -10.21
CA ILE A 114 0.94 -8.62 -8.88
C ILE A 114 2.18 -9.51 -9.04
N ILE A 115 3.23 -8.96 -9.65
CA ILE A 115 4.52 -9.62 -9.83
C ILE A 115 5.57 -8.81 -9.07
N PRO A 116 6.09 -9.33 -7.94
CA PRO A 116 7.14 -8.68 -7.16
C PRO A 116 8.37 -8.33 -8.02
N GLY A 117 8.90 -7.12 -7.86
CA GLY A 117 10.04 -6.59 -8.62
C GLY A 117 9.74 -6.13 -10.05
N VAL A 118 8.53 -6.39 -10.58
CA VAL A 118 8.02 -5.80 -11.84
C VAL A 118 6.97 -4.73 -11.55
N ASN A 119 6.21 -4.93 -10.46
CA ASN A 119 5.26 -3.99 -9.92
C ASN A 119 6.01 -2.95 -9.07
N ASP A 120 5.73 -1.66 -9.29
CA ASP A 120 6.44 -0.56 -8.60
C ASP A 120 6.16 -0.53 -7.09
N PHE A 121 5.13 -1.24 -6.62
CA PHE A 121 4.68 -1.25 -5.22
C PHE A 121 5.12 -2.48 -4.43
N LEU A 122 5.67 -3.52 -5.09
CA LEU A 122 5.97 -4.81 -4.46
C LEU A 122 7.47 -5.15 -4.56
N PRO A 123 8.21 -5.11 -3.44
CA PRO A 123 9.63 -5.46 -3.45
C PRO A 123 9.84 -6.94 -3.75
N LEU A 124 10.99 -7.30 -4.32
CA LEU A 124 11.29 -8.71 -4.65
C LEU A 124 11.36 -9.62 -3.40
N SER A 125 11.65 -9.02 -2.23
CA SER A 125 11.76 -9.72 -0.94
C SER A 125 10.48 -10.46 -0.54
N VAL A 126 9.29 -10.00 -0.96
CA VAL A 126 8.00 -10.63 -0.61
C VAL A 126 7.61 -11.80 -1.53
N ALA A 127 8.39 -12.07 -2.57
CA ALA A 127 8.06 -13.10 -3.56
C ALA A 127 7.90 -14.51 -2.97
N PRO A 128 8.74 -14.99 -2.03
CA PRO A 128 8.58 -16.32 -1.43
C PRO A 128 7.24 -16.52 -0.73
N GLU A 129 6.79 -15.52 0.02
CA GLU A 129 5.54 -15.54 0.80
C GLU A 129 4.32 -15.45 -0.10
N ILE A 130 4.40 -14.65 -1.18
CA ILE A 130 3.36 -14.62 -2.23
C ILE A 130 3.23 -15.99 -2.89
N VAL A 131 4.35 -16.61 -3.29
CA VAL A 131 4.33 -17.95 -3.90
C VAL A 131 3.80 -19.00 -2.92
N GLY A 132 4.21 -18.91 -1.65
CA GLY A 132 3.71 -19.77 -0.58
C GLY A 132 2.20 -19.63 -0.37
N GLY A 133 1.72 -18.39 -0.25
CA GLY A 133 0.30 -18.08 -0.10
C GLY A 133 -0.53 -18.52 -1.30
N LEU A 134 -0.04 -18.31 -2.52
CA LEU A 134 -0.67 -18.83 -3.74
C LEU A 134 -0.75 -20.36 -3.71
N ALA A 135 0.34 -21.06 -3.38
CA ALA A 135 0.35 -22.52 -3.30
C ALA A 135 -0.69 -23.05 -2.31
N VAL A 136 -0.78 -22.44 -1.12
CA VAL A 136 -1.80 -22.78 -0.11
C VAL A 136 -3.20 -22.52 -0.65
N ALA A 137 -3.45 -21.34 -1.21
CA ALA A 137 -4.75 -20.96 -1.76
C ALA A 137 -5.21 -21.93 -2.86
N MET A 138 -4.33 -22.31 -3.78
CA MET A 138 -4.66 -23.25 -4.86
C MET A 138 -4.95 -24.67 -4.35
N VAL A 139 -4.15 -25.17 -3.40
CA VAL A 139 -4.36 -26.48 -2.79
C VAL A 139 -5.70 -26.53 -2.06
N VAL A 140 -6.04 -25.48 -1.31
CA VAL A 140 -7.30 -25.38 -0.58
C VAL A 140 -8.48 -25.25 -1.55
N HIS A 141 -8.36 -24.43 -2.58
CA HIS A 141 -9.37 -24.23 -3.61
C HIS A 141 -9.75 -25.55 -4.32
N GLU A 142 -8.75 -26.23 -4.88
CA GLU A 142 -8.95 -27.47 -5.63
C GLU A 142 -9.30 -28.63 -4.69
N GLY A 143 -8.68 -28.67 -3.51
CA GLY A 143 -9.03 -29.59 -2.44
C GLY A 143 -10.50 -29.47 -2.02
N ALA A 144 -11.09 -28.28 -2.06
CA ALA A 144 -12.49 -28.05 -1.76
C ALA A 144 -13.42 -28.61 -2.83
N HIS A 145 -13.08 -28.47 -4.12
CA HIS A 145 -13.81 -29.19 -5.18
C HIS A 145 -13.77 -30.69 -4.95
N GLY A 146 -12.60 -31.25 -4.61
CA GLY A 146 -12.47 -32.67 -4.28
C GLY A 146 -13.26 -33.10 -3.05
N LEU A 147 -13.27 -32.29 -2.00
CA LEU A 147 -14.07 -32.51 -0.79
C LEU A 147 -15.56 -32.53 -1.12
N LEU A 148 -16.05 -31.57 -1.89
CA LEU A 148 -17.48 -31.50 -2.25
C LEU A 148 -17.87 -32.60 -3.25
N CYS A 149 -16.96 -33.07 -4.11
CA CYS A 149 -17.16 -34.27 -4.89
C CYS A 149 -17.48 -35.47 -3.98
N ARG A 150 -16.66 -35.71 -2.95
CA ARG A 150 -16.91 -36.78 -1.96
C ARG A 150 -18.22 -36.60 -1.20
N VAL A 151 -18.54 -35.37 -0.80
CA VAL A 151 -19.79 -35.07 -0.06
C VAL A 151 -21.04 -35.36 -0.90
N GLU A 152 -20.96 -35.17 -2.22
CA GLU A 152 -22.05 -35.36 -3.18
C GLU A 152 -21.99 -36.70 -3.94
N ASP A 153 -21.13 -37.63 -3.53
CA ASP A 153 -20.96 -38.95 -4.15
C ASP A 153 -20.51 -38.89 -5.63
N ILE A 154 -19.59 -37.97 -5.92
CA ILE A 154 -18.92 -37.81 -7.23
C ILE A 154 -17.51 -38.38 -7.12
N ASP A 155 -17.19 -39.33 -8.00
CA ASP A 155 -15.85 -39.90 -8.10
C ASP A 155 -14.86 -38.88 -8.71
N ILE A 156 -13.58 -39.03 -8.38
CA ILE A 156 -12.49 -38.13 -8.80
C ILE A 156 -11.61 -39.04 -9.61
N GLU A 157 -11.34 -38.71 -10.87
CA GLU A 157 -10.48 -39.49 -11.75
C GLU A 157 -9.02 -39.23 -11.41
N SER A 158 -8.66 -37.96 -11.24
CA SER A 158 -7.30 -37.55 -10.97
C SER A 158 -7.25 -36.27 -10.12
N MET A 159 -6.16 -36.06 -9.38
CA MET A 159 -5.88 -34.81 -8.66
C MET A 159 -4.38 -34.58 -8.61
N GLY A 160 -3.96 -33.33 -8.51
CA GLY A 160 -2.55 -33.02 -8.60
C GLY A 160 -2.17 -31.56 -8.47
N LEU A 161 -0.87 -31.33 -8.69
CA LEU A 161 -0.23 -30.01 -8.73
C LEU A 161 0.42 -29.80 -10.09
N VAL A 162 0.44 -28.55 -10.54
CA VAL A 162 1.08 -28.10 -11.77
C VAL A 162 2.14 -27.07 -11.39
N PHE A 163 3.34 -27.25 -11.93
CA PHE A 163 4.48 -26.39 -11.72
C PHE A 163 4.96 -25.83 -13.05
N PHE A 164 5.31 -24.55 -13.07
CA PHE A 164 6.15 -23.95 -14.09
C PHE A 164 7.60 -24.01 -13.59
N ALA A 165 8.39 -24.88 -14.21
CA ALA A 165 9.65 -25.33 -13.68
C ALA A 165 9.50 -25.83 -12.23
N VAL A 166 9.95 -25.03 -11.27
CA VAL A 166 9.86 -25.30 -9.82
C VAL A 166 8.77 -24.50 -9.12
N LEU A 167 8.18 -23.51 -9.79
CA LEU A 167 7.16 -22.63 -9.21
C LEU A 167 5.78 -23.28 -9.29
N PRO A 168 5.04 -23.40 -8.18
CA PRO A 168 3.66 -23.88 -8.23
C PRO A 168 2.79 -22.86 -8.98
N VAL A 169 2.17 -23.30 -10.06
CA VAL A 169 1.28 -22.47 -10.90
C VAL A 169 -0.14 -22.99 -10.98
N GLY A 170 -0.40 -24.18 -10.42
CA GLY A 170 -1.65 -24.89 -10.55
C GLY A 170 -1.85 -25.94 -9.48
N ALA A 171 -3.09 -26.14 -9.07
CA ALA A 171 -3.58 -27.40 -8.54
C ALA A 171 -4.76 -27.84 -9.43
N PHE A 172 -5.16 -29.10 -9.37
CA PHE A 172 -6.37 -29.54 -10.05
C PHE A 172 -7.02 -30.73 -9.34
N VAL A 173 -8.33 -30.79 -9.40
CA VAL A 173 -9.13 -31.99 -9.15
C VAL A 173 -10.06 -32.24 -10.33
N GLU A 174 -9.97 -33.44 -10.90
CA GLU A 174 -10.75 -33.87 -12.06
C GLU A 174 -11.89 -34.79 -11.59
N PRO A 175 -13.14 -34.30 -11.54
CA PRO A 175 -14.30 -35.12 -11.22
C PRO A 175 -14.70 -35.99 -12.42
N ASP A 176 -15.25 -37.17 -12.13
CA ASP A 176 -15.84 -38.06 -13.15
C ASP A 176 -17.04 -37.38 -13.82
N GLU A 177 -17.00 -37.27 -15.15
CA GLU A 177 -18.00 -36.51 -15.91
C GLU A 177 -19.40 -37.16 -15.87
N GLU A 178 -19.47 -38.49 -15.92
CA GLU A 178 -20.73 -39.23 -15.92
C GLU A 178 -21.42 -39.11 -14.54
N ALA A 179 -20.67 -39.31 -13.46
CA ALA A 179 -21.13 -39.14 -12.08
C ALA A 179 -21.57 -37.68 -11.83
N THR A 180 -20.82 -36.70 -12.34
CA THR A 180 -21.17 -35.28 -12.20
C THR A 180 -22.50 -34.95 -12.90
N GLN A 181 -22.76 -35.54 -14.08
CA GLN A 181 -24.02 -35.33 -14.79
C GLN A 181 -25.20 -36.04 -14.10
N ALA A 182 -24.95 -37.17 -13.45
CA ALA A 182 -25.96 -37.97 -12.75
C ALA A 182 -26.50 -37.30 -11.47
N VAL A 183 -25.70 -36.49 -10.78
CA VAL A 183 -26.14 -35.83 -9.54
C VAL A 183 -27.12 -34.69 -9.78
N SER A 184 -27.79 -34.25 -8.71
CA SER A 184 -28.74 -33.13 -8.77
C SER A 184 -28.07 -31.80 -9.16
N ARG A 185 -28.86 -30.88 -9.74
CA ARG A 185 -28.39 -29.51 -10.06
C ARG A 185 -27.83 -28.77 -8.83
N GLY A 186 -28.43 -28.97 -7.65
CA GLY A 186 -27.97 -28.36 -6.40
C GLY A 186 -26.64 -28.92 -5.91
N ALA A 187 -26.41 -30.23 -6.10
CA ALA A 187 -25.13 -30.87 -5.78
C ALA A 187 -24.01 -30.32 -6.67
N ARG A 188 -24.25 -30.21 -7.99
CA ARG A 188 -23.31 -29.55 -8.91
C ARG A 188 -23.05 -28.09 -8.54
N ALA A 189 -24.10 -27.35 -8.18
CA ALA A 189 -23.97 -25.95 -7.79
C ALA A 189 -23.07 -25.75 -6.57
N ARG A 190 -23.23 -26.60 -5.55
CA ARG A 190 -22.32 -26.60 -4.38
C ARG A 190 -20.90 -26.99 -4.75
N MET A 191 -20.71 -27.99 -5.62
CA MET A 191 -19.40 -28.41 -6.08
C MET A 191 -18.66 -27.28 -6.80
N PHE A 192 -19.30 -26.55 -7.72
CA PHE A 192 -18.67 -25.43 -8.42
C PHE A 192 -18.45 -24.21 -7.53
N ALA A 193 -19.27 -23.99 -6.50
CA ALA A 193 -19.02 -22.93 -5.52
C ALA A 193 -17.98 -23.32 -4.43
N ALA A 194 -17.49 -24.56 -4.44
CA ALA A 194 -16.65 -25.09 -3.37
C ALA A 194 -15.32 -24.35 -3.25
N GLY A 195 -14.65 -24.07 -4.38
CA GLY A 195 -13.37 -23.35 -4.42
C GLY A 195 -13.49 -21.94 -3.84
N VAL A 196 -14.46 -21.15 -4.31
CA VAL A 196 -14.77 -19.83 -3.75
C VAL A 196 -15.07 -19.90 -2.25
N THR A 197 -15.91 -20.85 -1.83
CA THR A 197 -16.31 -20.99 -0.42
C THR A 197 -15.11 -21.30 0.47
N ALA A 198 -14.25 -22.22 0.06
CA ALA A 198 -13.07 -22.60 0.81
C ALA A 198 -12.04 -21.47 0.89
N ASN A 199 -11.86 -20.73 -0.21
CA ASN A 199 -11.03 -19.55 -0.20
C ASN A 199 -11.56 -18.50 0.77
N THR A 200 -12.85 -18.15 0.72
CA THR A 200 -13.42 -17.20 1.70
C THR A 200 -13.22 -17.67 3.15
N LEU A 201 -13.38 -18.96 3.44
CA LEU A 201 -13.17 -19.50 4.79
C LEU A 201 -11.70 -19.49 5.21
N LEU A 202 -10.79 -19.83 4.30
CA LEU A 202 -9.36 -19.75 4.54
C LEU A 202 -8.95 -18.31 4.82
N THR A 203 -9.47 -17.33 4.08
CA THR A 203 -9.26 -15.90 4.32
C THR A 203 -9.69 -15.51 5.74
N VAL A 204 -10.89 -15.90 6.16
CA VAL A 204 -11.38 -15.62 7.52
C VAL A 204 -10.43 -16.21 8.57
N LEU A 205 -9.97 -17.44 8.36
CA LEU A 205 -9.06 -18.12 9.28
C LEU A 205 -7.70 -17.40 9.35
N VAL A 206 -7.06 -17.12 8.21
CA VAL A 206 -5.71 -16.54 8.20
C VAL A 206 -5.71 -15.11 8.71
N PHE A 207 -6.72 -14.30 8.41
CA PHE A 207 -6.82 -12.96 8.97
C PHE A 207 -7.19 -12.96 10.45
N ALA A 208 -8.01 -13.90 10.93
CA ALA A 208 -8.24 -14.04 12.36
C ALA A 208 -6.95 -14.41 13.13
N LEU A 209 -6.08 -15.24 12.52
CA LEU A 209 -4.76 -15.55 13.08
C LEU A 209 -3.80 -14.36 13.00
N LEU A 210 -3.83 -13.62 11.88
CA LEU A 210 -2.99 -12.44 11.67
C LEU A 210 -3.35 -11.35 12.68
N PHE A 211 -4.60 -10.88 12.68
CA PHE A 211 -5.03 -9.74 13.49
C PHE A 211 -5.12 -10.07 14.98
N GLY A 212 -5.28 -11.35 15.33
CA GLY A 212 -5.33 -11.78 16.72
C GLY A 212 -3.93 -12.04 17.29
N PRO A 213 -3.53 -13.31 17.42
CA PRO A 213 -2.32 -13.68 18.15
C PRO A 213 -1.01 -13.25 17.48
N VAL A 214 -0.98 -13.02 16.16
CA VAL A 214 0.28 -12.70 15.46
C VAL A 214 0.59 -11.21 15.51
N ALA A 215 -0.34 -10.34 15.08
CA ALA A 215 -0.18 -8.89 15.15
C ALA A 215 -0.06 -8.43 16.62
N GLY A 216 -0.84 -9.01 17.53
CA GLY A 216 -0.75 -8.71 18.96
C GLY A 216 0.52 -9.23 19.66
N ALA A 217 1.42 -9.93 18.95
CA ALA A 217 2.74 -10.32 19.45
C ALA A 217 3.87 -9.45 18.87
N ILE A 218 3.54 -8.51 17.99
CA ILE A 218 4.46 -7.57 17.36
C ILE A 218 4.19 -6.20 17.96
N SER A 219 5.25 -5.42 18.18
CA SER A 219 5.18 -4.02 18.58
C SER A 219 6.21 -3.21 17.78
N PRO A 220 6.08 -1.88 17.69
CA PRO A 220 7.09 -1.04 17.08
C PRO A 220 8.40 -1.11 17.88
N ALA A 221 9.53 -1.16 17.16
CA ALA A 221 10.84 -1.09 17.77
C ALA A 221 11.10 0.33 18.30
N PRO A 222 11.77 0.51 19.45
CA PRO A 222 12.13 1.82 19.96
C PRO A 222 13.15 2.52 19.06
N GLY A 223 12.92 3.79 18.78
CA GLY A 223 13.78 4.65 17.95
C GLY A 223 13.02 5.31 16.80
N TYR A 224 13.70 6.18 16.08
CA TYR A 224 13.15 6.83 14.88
C TYR A 224 13.34 5.91 13.67
N ALA A 225 12.25 5.42 13.11
CA ALA A 225 12.25 4.52 11.96
C ALA A 225 12.49 5.32 10.67
N VAL A 226 13.67 5.21 10.07
CA VAL A 226 14.02 5.93 8.84
C VAL A 226 13.34 5.27 7.63
N GLY A 227 12.20 5.81 7.21
CA GLY A 227 11.43 5.30 6.07
C GLY A 227 12.03 5.67 4.72
N GLU A 228 12.51 6.90 4.60
CA GLU A 228 13.18 7.42 3.41
C GLU A 228 14.31 8.36 3.82
N VAL A 229 15.36 8.39 3.00
CA VAL A 229 16.47 9.34 3.12
C VAL A 229 16.44 10.22 1.87
N ASN A 230 16.36 11.53 2.08
CA ASN A 230 16.25 12.51 1.00
C ASN A 230 17.55 12.56 0.19
N PRO A 231 17.51 12.48 -1.15
CA PRO A 231 18.71 12.59 -1.98
C PRO A 231 19.40 13.96 -1.83
N GLY A 232 20.72 13.96 -1.68
CA GLY A 232 21.54 15.16 -1.46
C GLY A 232 21.46 15.73 -0.04
N SER A 233 20.87 15.00 0.90
CA SER A 233 20.71 15.43 2.28
C SER A 233 21.92 15.12 3.18
N PRO A 234 22.02 15.76 4.36
CA PRO A 234 23.01 15.40 5.38
C PRO A 234 22.99 13.93 5.79
N ALA A 235 21.81 13.34 5.94
CA ALA A 235 21.64 11.94 6.26
C ALA A 235 22.21 11.02 5.18
N GLU A 236 21.95 11.29 3.90
CA GLU A 236 22.53 10.52 2.79
C GLU A 236 24.07 10.65 2.79
N ALA A 237 24.59 11.85 3.02
CA ALA A 237 26.03 12.11 3.06
C ALA A 237 26.73 11.38 4.23
N ALA A 238 26.01 11.09 5.31
CA ALA A 238 26.45 10.30 6.45
C ALA A 238 26.23 8.78 6.26
N ASP A 239 25.90 8.34 5.04
CA ASP A 239 25.57 6.96 4.69
C ASP A 239 24.38 6.38 5.47
N LEU A 240 23.43 7.19 5.97
CA LEU A 240 22.17 6.68 6.53
C LEU A 240 21.28 6.15 5.39
N ALA A 241 20.53 5.09 5.67
CA ALA A 241 19.69 4.42 4.67
C ALA A 241 18.27 4.21 5.16
N ALA A 242 17.34 4.06 4.22
CA ALA A 242 16.00 3.57 4.53
C ALA A 242 16.11 2.17 5.18
N GLY A 243 15.37 1.95 6.27
CA GLY A 243 15.48 0.75 7.10
C GLY A 243 16.29 0.93 8.37
N ASP A 244 17.11 1.98 8.45
CA ASP A 244 17.84 2.30 9.68
C ASP A 244 16.86 2.74 10.78
N ARG A 245 17.19 2.40 12.03
CA ARG A 245 16.49 2.92 13.20
C ARG A 245 17.46 3.78 13.99
N ILE A 246 17.18 5.07 14.11
CA ILE A 246 18.01 5.98 14.91
C ILE A 246 17.63 5.80 16.38
N VAL A 247 18.59 5.34 17.18
CA VAL A 247 18.41 4.98 18.60
C VAL A 247 19.11 5.95 19.55
N GLU A 248 20.00 6.79 19.04
CA GLU A 248 20.67 7.83 19.84
C GLU A 248 21.04 9.04 18.98
N VAL A 249 20.83 10.24 19.50
CA VAL A 249 21.23 11.52 18.87
C VAL A 249 21.97 12.37 19.90
N GLY A 250 23.21 12.76 19.62
CA GLY A 250 24.01 13.60 20.50
C GLY A 250 24.30 12.99 21.88
N GLY A 251 24.23 11.65 22.01
CA GLY A 251 24.35 10.94 23.28
C GLY A 251 23.05 10.86 24.10
N ALA A 252 21.93 11.38 23.58
CA ALA A 252 20.60 11.19 24.14
C ALA A 252 19.93 9.97 23.47
N PRO A 253 19.42 9.00 24.25
CA PRO A 253 18.66 7.88 23.69
C PRO A 253 17.38 8.40 23.06
N VAL A 254 16.98 7.76 21.96
CA VAL A 254 15.78 8.07 21.19
C VAL A 254 14.95 6.79 21.12
N ASP A 255 13.78 6.80 21.74
CA ASP A 255 12.81 5.72 21.68
C ASP A 255 11.59 6.10 20.80
N THR A 256 11.35 7.39 20.60
CA THR A 256 10.21 7.92 19.82
C THR A 256 10.61 9.03 18.84
N ALA A 257 9.74 9.32 17.86
CA ALA A 257 9.97 10.41 16.93
C ALA A 257 10.01 11.79 17.61
N ALA A 258 9.16 12.02 18.62
CA ALA A 258 9.20 13.26 19.39
C ALA A 258 10.54 13.46 20.12
N GLU A 259 11.15 12.39 20.62
CA GLU A 259 12.48 12.44 21.23
C GLU A 259 13.58 12.68 20.21
N PHE A 260 13.47 12.13 19.00
CA PHE A 260 14.38 12.41 17.90
C PHE A 260 14.36 13.90 17.55
N GLU A 261 13.18 14.47 17.31
CA GLU A 261 13.01 15.88 16.97
C GLU A 261 13.55 16.79 18.09
N ALA A 262 13.26 16.46 19.36
CA ALA A 262 13.77 17.22 20.49
C ALA A 262 15.30 17.15 20.60
N ALA A 263 15.90 15.96 20.45
CA ALA A 263 17.35 15.79 20.50
C ALA A 263 18.06 16.50 19.34
N LEU A 264 17.44 16.52 18.16
CA LEU A 264 17.96 17.21 16.98
C LEU A 264 17.86 18.74 17.11
N ALA A 265 16.77 19.26 17.70
CA ALA A 265 16.60 20.69 17.99
C ALA A 265 17.70 21.23 18.93
N ASP A 266 18.07 20.44 19.95
CA ASP A 266 19.13 20.79 20.90
C ASP A 266 20.55 20.60 20.33
N ALA A 267 20.70 19.87 19.22
CA ALA A 267 21.98 19.63 18.59
C ALA A 267 22.54 20.85 17.83
N GLY A 268 23.85 20.84 17.60
CA GLY A 268 24.55 21.84 16.78
C GLY A 268 24.57 21.46 15.29
N ASP A 269 25.40 22.17 14.53
CA ASP A 269 25.62 21.96 13.08
C ASP A 269 26.19 20.58 12.75
N THR A 270 26.88 19.95 13.70
CA THR A 270 27.37 18.58 13.57
C THR A 270 26.80 17.76 14.73
N VAL A 271 26.19 16.63 14.42
CA VAL A 271 25.57 15.75 15.43
C VAL A 271 26.03 14.31 15.23
N THR A 272 26.35 13.65 16.35
CA THR A 272 26.64 12.22 16.35
C THR A 272 25.33 11.45 16.48
N VAL A 273 25.12 10.47 15.60
CA VAL A 273 23.90 9.66 15.55
C VAL A 273 24.27 8.19 15.60
N THR A 274 23.59 7.42 16.44
CA THR A 274 23.70 5.96 16.44
C THR A 274 22.46 5.38 15.75
N ALA A 275 22.70 4.65 14.66
CA ALA A 275 21.70 3.99 13.86
C ALA A 275 21.89 2.47 13.94
N ASP A 276 20.78 1.73 14.08
CA ASP A 276 20.72 0.28 13.99
C ASP A 276 20.19 -0.10 12.61
N ASP A 277 20.97 -0.83 11.82
CA ASP A 277 20.60 -1.31 10.48
C ASP A 277 19.89 -2.68 10.51
N GLY A 278 19.66 -3.24 11.69
CA GLY A 278 19.09 -4.56 11.94
C GLY A 278 20.12 -5.69 12.05
N ASP A 279 21.35 -5.49 11.56
CA ASP A 279 22.49 -6.37 11.79
C ASP A 279 23.37 -5.87 12.96
N GLY A 280 23.34 -4.57 13.25
CA GLY A 280 23.85 -3.98 14.47
C GLY A 280 23.87 -2.45 14.47
N GLU A 281 24.31 -1.90 15.61
CA GLU A 281 24.44 -0.46 15.78
C GLU A 281 25.74 0.08 15.17
N ARG A 282 25.63 1.20 14.48
CA ARG A 282 26.76 2.02 14.00
C ARG A 282 26.56 3.47 14.39
N THR A 283 27.65 4.13 14.75
CA THR A 283 27.64 5.56 15.04
C THR A 283 28.23 6.32 13.85
N VAL A 284 27.50 7.32 13.36
CA VAL A 284 27.89 8.21 12.27
C VAL A 284 27.89 9.66 12.75
N GLU A 285 28.66 10.50 12.07
CA GLU A 285 28.67 11.94 12.29
C GLU A 285 27.94 12.59 11.12
N VAL A 286 26.90 13.36 11.42
CA VAL A 286 26.07 14.04 10.43
C VAL A 286 26.40 15.54 10.45
N GLU A 287 26.94 16.03 9.34
CA GLU A 287 27.12 17.47 9.10
C GLU A 287 25.81 18.06 8.57
N ARG A 288 25.01 18.64 9.47
CA ARG A 288 23.69 19.19 9.15
C ARG A 288 23.80 20.36 8.18
N SER A 289 22.79 20.48 7.33
CA SER A 289 22.69 21.54 6.36
C SER A 289 21.21 21.83 6.15
N LEU A 290 20.81 23.06 6.45
CA LEU A 290 19.43 23.49 6.31
C LEU A 290 19.05 23.53 4.83
N GLN A 291 18.06 22.72 4.48
CA GLN A 291 17.53 22.61 3.13
C GLN A 291 16.04 22.97 3.12
N ALA A 292 15.63 23.70 2.10
CA ALA A 292 14.23 23.76 1.70
C ALA A 292 13.95 22.57 0.79
N VAL A 293 13.16 21.61 1.28
CA VAL A 293 12.79 20.37 0.59
C VAL A 293 11.45 20.47 -0.13
N GLY A 294 10.68 21.52 0.16
CA GLY A 294 9.42 21.83 -0.52
C GLY A 294 9.11 23.32 -0.50
N SER A 295 8.30 23.77 -1.46
CA SER A 295 7.88 25.17 -1.54
C SER A 295 6.42 25.31 -1.95
N ALA A 296 5.69 26.23 -1.32
CA ALA A 296 4.37 26.66 -1.74
C ALA A 296 4.46 27.61 -2.95
N GLY A 297 3.49 27.53 -3.86
CA GLY A 297 3.35 28.49 -4.94
C GLY A 297 3.12 29.91 -4.39
N GLY A 298 3.81 30.89 -4.97
CA GLY A 298 3.67 32.30 -4.58
C GLY A 298 4.39 32.67 -3.27
N ASN A 299 5.23 31.77 -2.72
CA ASN A 299 5.99 32.09 -1.50
C ASN A 299 6.80 33.40 -1.66
N PRO A 300 7.05 34.14 -0.58
CA PRO A 300 7.69 35.45 -0.64
C PRO A 300 9.12 35.43 -1.22
N LEU A 301 9.82 34.29 -1.17
CA LEU A 301 11.17 34.15 -1.74
C LEU A 301 11.13 33.96 -3.28
N GLY A 302 9.97 33.67 -3.85
CA GLY A 302 9.76 33.51 -5.28
C GLY A 302 10.42 32.26 -5.88
N VAL A 303 10.71 31.25 -5.05
CA VAL A 303 11.37 30.01 -5.48
C VAL A 303 10.36 28.88 -5.68
N MET A 304 10.65 27.95 -6.58
CA MET A 304 9.84 26.75 -6.77
C MET A 304 10.76 25.53 -6.75
N ILE A 305 10.49 24.61 -5.83
CA ILE A 305 11.24 23.36 -5.65
C ILE A 305 10.48 22.26 -6.39
N ALA A 306 11.07 21.76 -7.48
CA ALA A 306 10.46 20.75 -8.34
C ALA A 306 11.20 19.42 -8.35
N GLU A 307 12.53 19.43 -8.24
CA GLU A 307 13.36 18.21 -8.40
C GLU A 307 14.43 18.07 -7.32
N ALA A 308 15.08 19.15 -6.91
CA ALA A 308 16.18 19.11 -5.94
C ALA A 308 15.99 20.19 -4.86
N PRO A 309 16.37 19.88 -3.60
CA PRO A 309 16.26 20.84 -2.50
C PRO A 309 17.17 22.06 -2.72
N LEU A 310 16.82 23.16 -2.05
CA LEU A 310 17.65 24.36 -1.99
C LEU A 310 18.32 24.45 -0.63
N THR A 311 19.64 24.62 -0.58
CA THR A 311 20.35 24.91 0.67
C THR A 311 20.08 26.34 1.09
N VAL A 312 19.65 26.54 2.34
CA VAL A 312 19.58 27.86 2.96
C VAL A 312 20.97 28.22 3.47
N GLU A 313 21.61 29.21 2.85
CA GLU A 313 23.02 29.54 3.15
C GLU A 313 23.17 30.49 4.32
N SER A 314 22.27 31.47 4.42
CA SER A 314 22.35 32.51 5.44
C SER A 314 21.02 33.21 5.67
N VAL A 315 20.83 33.69 6.90
CA VAL A 315 19.73 34.57 7.31
C VAL A 315 20.33 35.85 7.88
N ASN A 316 19.89 37.00 7.40
CA ASN A 316 20.42 38.32 7.76
C ASN A 316 21.95 38.47 7.56
N GLY A 317 22.53 37.65 6.67
CA GLY A 317 23.96 37.60 6.40
C GLY A 317 24.76 36.65 7.30
N ASP A 318 24.12 36.07 8.32
CA ASP A 318 24.72 35.06 9.20
C ASP A 318 24.49 33.66 8.61
N PRO A 319 25.53 32.82 8.48
CA PRO A 319 25.37 31.45 7.99
C PRO A 319 24.47 30.63 8.91
N VAL A 320 23.60 29.80 8.32
CA VAL A 320 22.72 28.89 9.06
C VAL A 320 22.85 27.47 8.52
N ALA A 321 22.85 26.49 9.42
CA ALA A 321 22.96 25.07 9.08
C ALA A 321 21.81 24.23 9.67
N THR A 322 21.01 24.81 10.57
CA THR A 322 19.92 24.15 11.28
C THR A 322 18.67 25.01 11.30
N GLU A 323 17.50 24.41 11.50
CA GLU A 323 16.22 25.11 11.65
C GLU A 323 16.23 26.02 12.88
N ARG A 324 16.76 25.54 14.00
CA ARG A 324 16.96 26.38 15.20
C ARG A 324 17.85 27.58 14.88
N GLY A 325 18.96 27.37 14.17
CA GLY A 325 19.85 28.44 13.72
C GLY A 325 19.15 29.45 12.80
N PHE A 326 18.26 28.98 11.93
CA PHE A 326 17.42 29.85 11.10
C PHE A 326 16.53 30.75 11.95
N TYR A 327 15.76 30.18 12.89
CA TYR A 327 14.86 30.98 13.74
C TYR A 327 15.62 31.89 14.71
N GLU A 328 16.77 31.46 15.26
CA GLU A 328 17.64 32.30 16.08
C GLU A 328 18.20 33.51 15.31
N ALA A 329 18.56 33.32 14.03
CA ALA A 329 19.03 34.39 13.17
C ALA A 329 17.91 35.36 12.73
N VAL A 330 16.66 34.90 12.69
CA VAL A 330 15.48 35.76 12.51
C VAL A 330 15.18 36.56 13.79
N GLY A 331 15.19 35.90 14.95
CA GLY A 331 14.80 36.48 16.23
C GLY A 331 13.35 37.01 16.22
N ASP A 332 13.08 38.07 16.98
CA ASP A 332 11.73 38.66 17.08
C ASP A 332 11.30 39.48 15.84
N ALA A 333 12.13 39.54 14.80
CA ALA A 333 11.81 40.32 13.60
C ALA A 333 10.72 39.63 12.77
N GLU A 334 9.77 40.41 12.26
CA GLU A 334 8.73 39.91 11.33
C GLU A 334 9.31 39.57 9.95
N ARG A 335 10.49 40.11 9.61
CA ARG A 335 11.15 39.95 8.31
C ARG A 335 12.62 39.60 8.46
N ALA A 336 13.15 38.84 7.52
CA ALA A 336 14.56 38.52 7.44
C ALA A 336 15.04 38.44 5.99
N THR A 337 16.33 38.73 5.77
CA THR A 337 16.99 38.51 4.49
C THR A 337 17.45 37.06 4.39
N VAL A 338 16.80 36.26 3.56
CA VAL A 338 17.11 34.83 3.40
C VAL A 338 17.86 34.62 2.08
N SER A 339 18.95 33.86 2.11
CA SER A 339 19.72 33.46 0.93
C SER A 339 19.65 31.95 0.73
N VAL A 340 19.24 31.52 -0.47
CA VAL A 340 19.14 30.10 -0.85
C VAL A 340 19.90 29.78 -2.12
N ARG A 341 20.40 28.55 -2.23
CA ARG A 341 21.13 28.06 -3.40
C ARG A 341 20.65 26.65 -3.79
N SER A 342 20.52 26.41 -5.09
CA SER A 342 20.15 25.09 -5.60
C SER A 342 21.31 24.09 -5.52
N ALA A 343 21.01 22.90 -4.97
CA ALA A 343 21.92 21.76 -4.98
C ALA A 343 21.98 21.20 -6.41
N GLY A 344 23.04 21.51 -7.17
CA GLY A 344 23.28 20.90 -8.49
C GLY A 344 23.82 21.81 -9.60
N GLY A 345 24.01 23.11 -9.35
CA GLY A 345 24.61 24.02 -10.32
C GLY A 345 25.95 24.57 -9.84
N ASP A 346 27.06 24.02 -10.34
CA ASP A 346 28.38 24.65 -10.24
C ASP A 346 28.31 26.01 -10.98
N GLY A 347 27.91 27.07 -10.25
CA GLY A 347 27.69 28.43 -10.78
C GLY A 347 26.26 29.00 -10.73
N GLY A 348 25.31 28.40 -10.02
CA GLY A 348 23.98 29.02 -9.81
C GLY A 348 24.06 30.20 -8.82
N ASN A 349 23.59 31.39 -9.22
CA ASN A 349 23.48 32.53 -8.30
C ASN A 349 22.56 32.17 -7.12
N ALA A 350 22.98 32.50 -5.91
CA ALA A 350 22.10 32.47 -4.75
C ALA A 350 20.92 33.44 -4.95
N THR A 351 19.72 32.98 -4.63
CA THR A 351 18.55 33.85 -4.54
C THR A 351 18.52 34.44 -3.14
N THR A 352 18.58 35.77 -3.05
CA THR A 352 18.53 36.47 -1.77
C THR A 352 17.40 37.49 -1.81
N ALA A 353 16.50 37.44 -0.84
CA ALA A 353 15.43 38.42 -0.68
C ALA A 353 15.09 38.68 0.80
N GLU A 354 14.62 39.88 1.10
CA GLU A 354 14.03 40.20 2.40
C GLU A 354 12.55 39.84 2.39
N ILE A 355 12.18 38.84 3.18
CA ILE A 355 10.85 38.25 3.18
C ILE A 355 10.23 38.31 4.58
N PRO A 356 8.89 38.35 4.71
CA PRO A 356 8.24 38.06 5.98
C PRO A 356 8.55 36.62 6.39
N ILE A 357 8.76 36.39 7.68
CA ILE A 357 9.00 35.07 8.28
C ILE A 357 7.78 34.69 9.13
N GLY A 358 7.05 33.64 8.75
CA GLY A 358 5.92 33.19 9.55
C GLY A 358 5.14 32.03 8.94
N ALA A 359 3.97 31.74 9.51
CA ALA A 359 3.09 30.70 9.00
C ALA A 359 2.49 31.12 7.65
N TYR A 360 2.78 30.36 6.60
CA TYR A 360 2.29 30.68 5.25
C TYR A 360 0.94 30.05 4.98
N ALA A 361 -0.10 30.88 4.94
CA ALA A 361 -1.43 30.48 4.52
C ALA A 361 -1.46 30.36 2.98
N LEU A 362 -1.76 29.16 2.49
CA LEU A 362 -1.99 28.88 1.06
C LEU A 362 -3.20 29.64 0.50
N GLY A 363 -4.14 29.97 1.38
CA GLY A 363 -5.32 30.75 1.06
C GLY A 363 -6.22 30.92 2.28
N VAL A 364 -6.96 32.02 2.29
CA VAL A 364 -8.04 32.29 3.26
C VAL A 364 -9.29 31.52 2.84
N GLN A 365 -9.94 30.83 3.77
CA GLN A 365 -11.19 30.12 3.54
C GLN A 365 -12.34 31.11 3.31
N GLU A 366 -13.10 30.92 2.23
CA GLU A 366 -14.35 31.65 1.98
C GLU A 366 -15.35 31.42 3.12
N ASP A 367 -15.96 32.49 3.62
CA ASP A 367 -16.84 32.49 4.80
C ASP A 367 -16.13 32.01 6.09
N GLY A 368 -14.80 32.11 6.16
CA GLY A 368 -13.99 31.76 7.33
C GLY A 368 -13.70 32.97 8.25
N PRO A 369 -13.23 32.74 9.49
CA PRO A 369 -12.96 33.82 10.46
C PRO A 369 -12.09 34.98 9.96
N LEU A 370 -11.02 34.68 9.23
CA LEU A 370 -10.12 35.70 8.70
C LEU A 370 -10.73 36.45 7.49
N ASP A 371 -11.58 35.80 6.69
CA ASP A 371 -12.38 36.44 5.62
C ASP A 371 -13.41 37.40 6.23
N ASP A 372 -14.12 36.96 7.28
CA ASP A 372 -15.06 37.80 8.04
C ASP A 372 -14.39 39.05 8.64
N ALA A 373 -13.11 38.95 9.00
CA ALA A 373 -12.28 40.05 9.49
C ALA A 373 -11.75 40.98 8.36
N GLY A 374 -12.00 40.63 7.10
CA GLY A 374 -11.69 41.46 5.93
C GLY A 374 -10.49 41.02 5.09
N ALA A 375 -9.92 39.83 5.33
CA ALA A 375 -8.90 39.27 4.43
C ALA A 375 -9.54 38.72 3.15
N ALA A 376 -8.85 38.82 2.02
CA ALA A 376 -9.42 38.36 0.74
C ALA A 376 -9.42 36.82 0.65
N PRO A 377 -10.57 36.19 0.32
CA PRO A 377 -10.66 34.73 0.23
C PRO A 377 -9.80 34.20 -0.92
N GLY A 378 -9.12 33.08 -0.69
CA GLY A 378 -8.25 32.42 -1.66
C GLY A 378 -6.90 33.09 -1.92
N GLU A 379 -6.62 34.26 -1.35
CA GLU A 379 -5.29 34.89 -1.46
C GLU A 379 -4.32 34.36 -0.39
N PRO A 380 -3.05 34.11 -0.75
CA PRO A 380 -2.05 33.67 0.22
C PRO A 380 -1.58 34.85 1.08
N LEU A 381 -1.18 34.54 2.31
CA LEU A 381 -0.63 35.50 3.25
C LEU A 381 0.33 34.82 4.23
N THR A 382 1.26 35.58 4.80
CA THR A 382 2.20 35.11 5.82
C THR A 382 1.82 35.68 7.17
N ILE A 383 1.31 34.86 8.08
CA ILE A 383 0.95 35.25 9.45
C ILE A 383 2.22 35.31 10.30
N VAL A 384 2.52 36.48 10.86
CA VAL A 384 3.75 36.73 11.61
C VAL A 384 3.52 36.93 13.11
N SER A 385 2.29 37.23 13.52
CA SER A 385 1.95 37.43 14.93
C SER A 385 0.47 37.19 15.22
N ILE A 386 0.18 36.67 16.42
CA ILE A 386 -1.16 36.52 17.01
C ILE A 386 -1.15 37.14 18.42
N ASP A 387 -1.96 38.16 18.69
CA ASP A 387 -2.00 38.89 19.99
C ASP A 387 -0.62 39.40 20.48
N GLY A 388 0.28 39.71 19.55
CA GLY A 388 1.66 40.10 19.85
C GLY A 388 2.62 38.95 20.17
N GLU A 389 2.15 37.70 20.12
CA GLU A 389 3.00 36.50 20.13
C GLU A 389 3.54 36.25 18.73
N ARG A 390 4.87 36.11 18.61
CA ARG A 390 5.59 35.93 17.34
C ARG A 390 5.36 34.54 16.77
N ILE A 391 5.04 34.45 15.48
CA ILE A 391 4.80 33.20 14.75
C ILE A 391 5.88 32.99 13.68
N HIS A 392 6.84 32.08 13.87
CA HIS A 392 7.92 31.85 12.90
C HIS A 392 7.53 30.85 11.81
N ASP A 393 6.65 29.92 12.11
CA ASP A 393 6.26 28.84 11.21
C ASP A 393 4.83 28.34 11.48
N ALA A 394 4.43 27.32 10.72
CA ALA A 394 3.13 26.66 10.88
C ALA A 394 2.92 26.01 12.26
N GLY A 395 3.98 25.52 12.90
CA GLY A 395 3.96 24.89 14.22
C GLY A 395 3.65 25.90 15.32
N ASP A 396 4.34 27.04 15.32
CA ASP A 396 4.09 28.16 16.24
C ASP A 396 2.62 28.61 16.16
N LEU A 397 2.09 28.81 14.94
CA LEU A 397 0.69 29.21 14.75
C LEU A 397 -0.26 28.17 15.34
N SER A 398 0.04 26.90 15.10
CA SER A 398 -0.75 25.78 15.57
C SER A 398 -0.77 25.67 17.10
N ALA A 399 0.37 25.91 17.76
CA ALA A 399 0.52 25.92 19.20
C ALA A 399 -0.23 27.11 19.82
N VAL A 400 0.02 28.33 19.33
CA VAL A 400 -0.60 29.56 19.85
C VAL A 400 -2.12 29.50 19.73
N LEU A 401 -2.67 29.09 18.58
CA LEU A 401 -4.13 28.97 18.42
C LEU A 401 -4.74 27.81 19.22
N GLY A 402 -3.98 26.74 19.47
CA GLY A 402 -4.43 25.60 20.28
C GLY A 402 -4.70 25.97 21.73
N GLU A 403 -4.00 26.96 22.27
CA GLU A 403 -4.21 27.48 23.63
C GLU A 403 -5.34 28.51 23.74
N ARG A 404 -5.92 28.94 22.61
CA ARG A 404 -6.96 29.96 22.57
C ARG A 404 -8.35 29.34 22.45
N ASP A 405 -9.29 29.89 23.22
CA ASP A 405 -10.68 29.45 23.20
C ASP A 405 -11.40 29.90 21.91
N PRO A 406 -12.23 29.03 21.30
CA PRO A 406 -13.16 29.44 20.26
C PRO A 406 -14.09 30.57 20.73
N GLY A 407 -14.32 31.57 19.87
CA GLY A 407 -15.09 32.77 20.14
C GLY A 407 -14.29 33.92 20.78
N ALA A 408 -13.01 33.70 21.10
CA ALA A 408 -12.12 34.79 21.47
C ALA A 408 -11.75 35.63 20.23
N THR A 409 -11.68 36.94 20.38
CA THR A 409 -11.13 37.84 19.35
C THR A 409 -9.64 38.01 19.57
N VAL A 410 -8.84 37.73 18.53
CA VAL A 410 -7.38 37.87 18.56
C VAL A 410 -6.91 38.80 17.46
N GLU A 411 -5.84 39.57 17.72
CA GLU A 411 -5.18 40.39 16.71
C GLU A 411 -4.27 39.51 15.85
N VAL A 412 -4.56 39.40 14.56
CA VAL A 412 -3.74 38.67 13.58
C VAL A 412 -2.98 39.67 12.72
N ILE A 413 -1.65 39.60 12.74
CA ILE A 413 -0.79 40.38 11.87
C ILE A 413 -0.24 39.47 10.78
N ALA A 414 -0.43 39.88 9.52
CA ALA A 414 0.03 39.14 8.38
C ALA A 414 0.56 40.04 7.26
N TYR A 415 1.39 39.49 6.39
CA TYR A 415 1.79 40.10 5.13
C TYR A 415 1.02 39.45 3.98
N ASP A 416 0.36 40.25 3.15
CA ASP A 416 -0.38 39.76 1.99
C ASP A 416 0.54 39.44 0.79
N ALA A 417 -0.05 38.98 -0.32
CA ALA A 417 0.68 38.66 -1.55
C ALA A 417 1.36 39.88 -2.21
N ALA A 418 0.95 41.11 -1.85
CA ALA A 418 1.59 42.35 -2.28
C ALA A 418 2.71 42.80 -1.33
N ASP A 419 3.02 41.99 -0.31
CA ASP A 419 4.01 42.24 0.73
C ASP A 419 3.66 43.44 1.63
N GLU A 420 2.36 43.75 1.75
CA GLU A 420 1.85 44.78 2.66
C GLU A 420 1.46 44.19 4.01
N ARG A 421 1.85 44.87 5.10
CA ARG A 421 1.54 44.45 6.47
C ARG A 421 0.10 44.81 6.81
N GLN A 422 -0.74 43.81 7.02
CA GLN A 422 -2.14 43.91 7.39
C GLN A 422 -2.36 43.53 8.86
N THR A 423 -3.46 44.01 9.44
CA THR A 423 -3.87 43.68 10.81
C THR A 423 -5.36 43.40 10.82
N TYR A 424 -5.74 42.27 11.40
CA TYR A 424 -7.11 41.78 11.44
C TYR A 424 -7.52 41.47 12.87
N ASP A 425 -8.70 41.90 13.29
CA ASP A 425 -9.32 41.46 14.54
C ASP A 425 -10.21 40.25 14.22
N VAL A 426 -9.74 39.04 14.58
CA VAL A 426 -10.35 37.77 14.15
C VAL A 426 -11.04 37.10 15.33
N GLU A 427 -12.35 36.85 15.22
CA GLU A 427 -13.07 35.99 16.16
C GLU A 427 -12.84 34.51 15.80
N LEU A 428 -12.15 33.77 16.67
CA LEU A 428 -11.74 32.40 16.40
C LEU A 428 -12.93 31.45 16.28
N ALA A 429 -12.97 30.63 15.23
CA ALA A 429 -13.89 29.50 15.14
C ALA A 429 -13.33 28.28 15.91
N PRO A 430 -14.17 27.28 16.25
CA PRO A 430 -13.66 25.99 16.69
C PRO A 430 -12.93 25.27 15.54
N HIS A 431 -11.75 24.72 15.82
CA HIS A 431 -11.01 23.95 14.81
C HIS A 431 -11.75 22.65 14.45
N PRO A 432 -11.82 22.25 13.16
CA PRO A 432 -12.64 21.10 12.73
C PRO A 432 -12.18 19.75 13.27
N ASN A 433 -10.87 19.59 13.48
CA ASN A 433 -10.25 18.28 13.79
C ASN A 433 -9.49 18.22 15.13
N ARG A 434 -9.44 19.31 15.90
CA ARG A 434 -8.73 19.36 17.20
C ARG A 434 -9.36 20.42 18.10
N ASP A 435 -9.02 20.38 19.39
CA ASP A 435 -9.42 21.41 20.33
C ASP A 435 -8.62 22.71 20.11
N GLY A 436 -9.25 23.85 20.37
CA GLY A 436 -8.64 25.18 20.21
C GLY A 436 -9.26 26.04 19.10
N GLY A 437 -8.68 27.22 18.92
CA GLY A 437 -9.13 28.23 17.98
C GLY A 437 -8.70 27.96 16.54
N PHE A 438 -9.46 28.52 15.61
CA PHE A 438 -9.22 28.41 14.18
C PHE A 438 -9.45 29.75 13.49
N VAL A 439 -8.48 30.18 12.70
CA VAL A 439 -8.52 31.45 11.95
C VAL A 439 -9.05 31.30 10.52
N GLY A 440 -9.39 30.09 10.05
CA GLY A 440 -9.94 29.93 8.70
C GLY A 440 -8.90 29.92 7.59
N VAL A 441 -7.71 29.36 7.82
CA VAL A 441 -6.66 29.26 6.80
C VAL A 441 -6.14 27.84 6.67
N SER A 442 -5.67 27.50 5.46
CA SER A 442 -4.86 26.29 5.23
C SER A 442 -3.40 26.69 5.16
N VAL A 443 -2.57 26.12 6.04
CA VAL A 443 -1.16 26.51 6.19
C VAL A 443 -0.26 25.51 5.48
N PHE A 444 0.77 26.00 4.79
CA PHE A 444 1.83 25.16 4.26
C PHE A 444 2.84 24.81 5.38
N PRO A 445 3.32 23.56 5.50
CA PRO A 445 4.30 23.18 6.52
C PRO A 445 5.60 23.99 6.44
N GLY A 446 6.22 24.26 7.59
CA GLY A 446 7.44 25.06 7.69
C GLY A 446 7.17 26.58 7.74
N SER A 447 8.13 27.36 7.23
CA SER A 447 8.17 28.82 7.38
C SER A 447 8.08 29.53 6.03
N SER A 448 7.21 30.52 5.92
CA SER A 448 7.02 31.40 4.75
C SER A 448 6.88 30.65 3.42
N GLY A 449 6.23 29.48 3.47
CA GLY A 449 5.96 28.66 2.29
C GLY A 449 7.17 27.83 1.86
N LEU A 450 8.16 27.64 2.75
CA LEU A 450 9.28 26.74 2.58
C LEU A 450 9.20 25.65 3.65
N ALA A 451 9.18 24.39 3.20
CA ALA A 451 9.33 23.24 4.08
C ALA A 451 10.83 23.06 4.31
N LEU A 452 11.27 23.36 5.52
CA LEU A 452 12.65 23.27 5.94
C LEU A 452 12.91 21.88 6.53
N ASP A 453 14.12 21.38 6.30
CA ASP A 453 14.65 20.13 6.85
C ASP A 453 16.18 20.29 6.89
N ASP A 454 16.81 20.00 8.02
CA ASP A 454 18.26 20.11 8.19
C ASP A 454 18.98 18.78 8.39
N PHE A 455 18.23 17.67 8.36
CA PHE A 455 18.77 16.33 8.58
C PHE A 455 18.57 15.41 7.38
N GLY A 456 17.38 15.39 6.75
CA GLY A 456 17.19 14.64 5.50
C GLY A 456 16.49 13.29 5.60
N VAL A 457 15.68 13.04 6.63
CA VAL A 457 14.99 11.75 6.80
C VAL A 457 13.49 11.93 6.97
N SER A 458 12.73 10.92 6.55
CA SER A 458 11.28 10.84 6.81
C SER A 458 10.97 9.61 7.67
N GLU A 459 10.12 9.80 8.67
CA GLU A 459 9.71 8.73 9.57
C GLU A 459 8.81 7.72 8.84
N TYR A 460 9.12 6.43 8.99
CA TYR A 460 8.17 5.36 8.69
C TYR A 460 7.22 5.18 9.87
N PRO A 461 5.89 5.40 9.71
CA PRO A 461 4.94 5.35 10.82
C PRO A 461 4.59 3.89 11.19
N ALA A 462 5.56 3.15 11.73
CA ALA A 462 5.49 1.72 12.03
C ALA A 462 4.31 1.37 12.95
N GLY A 463 4.11 2.18 14.01
CA GLY A 463 2.99 2.05 14.93
C GLY A 463 1.63 2.13 14.23
N ALA A 464 1.44 3.12 13.37
CA ALA A 464 0.19 3.28 12.62
C ALA A 464 -0.07 2.08 11.70
N TYR A 465 0.94 1.59 10.95
CA TYR A 465 0.78 0.40 10.10
C TYR A 465 0.43 -0.86 10.91
N LEU A 466 0.94 -1.00 12.13
CA LEU A 466 0.62 -2.11 13.00
C LEU A 466 -0.80 -2.04 13.55
N GLU A 467 -1.29 -0.85 13.91
CA GLU A 467 -2.71 -0.65 14.28
C GLU A 467 -3.66 -0.95 13.12
N LEU A 468 -3.27 -0.60 11.88
CA LEU A 468 -4.02 -0.95 10.68
C LEU A 468 -4.13 -2.47 10.45
N LEU A 469 -3.28 -3.26 11.10
CA LEU A 469 -3.34 -4.73 11.16
C LEU A 469 -4.01 -5.26 12.44
N GLY A 470 -4.51 -4.39 13.32
CA GLY A 470 -5.16 -4.74 14.58
C GLY A 470 -4.19 -5.04 15.73
N GLY A 471 -2.90 -4.71 15.59
CA GLY A 471 -1.90 -4.76 16.65
C GLY A 471 -1.90 -3.51 17.55
N ASP A 472 -0.96 -3.46 18.48
CA ASP A 472 -0.73 -2.29 19.34
C ASP A 472 0.39 -1.44 18.73
N GLY A 473 0.06 -0.25 18.25
CA GLY A 473 1.03 0.66 17.66
C GLY A 473 1.78 1.53 18.67
N GLY A 474 1.50 1.41 19.97
CA GLY A 474 2.14 2.22 21.01
C GLY A 474 1.67 3.68 21.05
N GLU A 475 2.40 4.50 21.82
CA GLU A 475 1.98 5.87 22.15
C GLU A 475 1.96 6.83 20.94
N ALA A 476 2.66 6.48 19.85
CA ALA A 476 2.75 7.27 18.62
C ALA A 476 1.70 6.90 17.55
N ALA A 477 0.86 5.88 17.77
CA ALA A 477 0.06 5.28 16.71
C ALA A 477 -1.18 6.08 16.25
N GLY A 478 -1.55 7.13 16.98
CA GLY A 478 -2.77 7.90 16.72
C GLY A 478 -2.59 9.19 15.93
N ASP A 479 -1.36 9.65 15.66
CA ASP A 479 -1.14 10.98 15.09
C ASP A 479 -1.02 10.90 13.56
N GLY A 480 -2.14 11.09 12.86
CA GLY A 480 -2.12 11.56 11.46
C GLY A 480 -2.66 10.67 10.34
N MET A 481 -3.04 9.40 10.56
CA MET A 481 -3.66 8.59 9.49
C MET A 481 -5.19 8.69 9.47
N ALA A 482 -5.74 9.25 8.39
CA ALA A 482 -7.17 9.50 8.16
C ALA A 482 -8.03 8.24 7.91
N LEU A 483 -7.65 7.07 8.44
CA LEU A 483 -8.39 5.81 8.30
C LEU A 483 -9.31 5.51 9.50
N GLY A 484 -9.49 6.48 10.40
CA GLY A 484 -10.26 6.37 11.65
C GLY A 484 -11.66 5.75 11.46
N GLY A 485 -11.94 4.69 12.24
CA GLY A 485 -13.20 3.97 12.25
C GLY A 485 -13.28 2.76 11.31
N LEU A 486 -12.37 2.61 10.35
CA LEU A 486 -12.30 1.41 9.50
C LEU A 486 -11.72 0.22 10.26
N THR A 487 -10.73 0.44 11.12
CA THR A 487 -10.06 -0.62 11.91
C THR A 487 -10.93 -1.17 13.05
N ASP A 488 -12.03 -0.49 13.42
CA ASP A 488 -12.94 -0.89 14.49
C ASP A 488 -13.70 -2.19 14.21
N SER A 489 -13.70 -2.66 12.97
CA SER A 489 -14.40 -3.88 12.56
C SER A 489 -13.46 -4.89 11.91
N PRO A 490 -13.66 -6.20 12.13
CA PRO A 490 -12.86 -7.23 11.45
C PRO A 490 -12.92 -7.13 9.92
N LEU A 491 -14.05 -6.68 9.36
CA LEU A 491 -14.18 -6.49 7.91
C LEU A 491 -13.38 -5.27 7.42
N GLY A 492 -13.32 -4.21 8.22
CA GLY A 492 -12.53 -3.04 7.87
C GLY A 492 -11.03 -3.30 8.02
N LEU A 493 -10.58 -4.10 8.99
CA LEU A 493 -9.19 -4.60 9.02
C LEU A 493 -8.82 -5.41 7.78
N VAL A 494 -9.74 -6.27 7.31
CA VAL A 494 -9.55 -6.98 6.03
C VAL A 494 -9.45 -5.99 4.87
N PHE A 495 -10.33 -4.98 4.81
CA PHE A 495 -10.32 -3.97 3.75
C PHE A 495 -9.04 -3.12 3.75
N VAL A 496 -8.59 -2.67 4.91
CA VAL A 496 -7.34 -1.95 5.10
C VAL A 496 -6.16 -2.82 4.70
N SER A 497 -6.12 -4.08 5.16
CA SER A 497 -5.12 -5.06 4.74
C SER A 497 -5.09 -5.27 3.24
N LEU A 498 -6.23 -5.10 2.54
CA LEU A 498 -6.39 -5.12 1.09
C LEU A 498 -5.94 -3.84 0.36
N ILE A 499 -5.46 -2.83 1.09
CA ILE A 499 -4.98 -1.57 0.55
C ILE A 499 -3.49 -1.36 0.88
N LEU A 500 -3.02 -1.85 2.03
CA LEU A 500 -1.67 -1.62 2.56
C LEU A 500 -0.51 -1.77 1.55
N PRO A 501 -0.42 -2.82 0.71
CA PRO A 501 0.66 -2.97 -0.28
C PRO A 501 0.63 -1.91 -1.38
N LEU A 502 -0.47 -1.18 -1.49
CA LEU A 502 -0.71 -0.08 -2.42
C LEU A 502 -1.04 1.22 -1.67
N GLY A 503 -0.67 1.30 -0.39
CA GLY A 503 -1.04 2.36 0.53
C GLY A 503 -0.83 3.77 -0.03
N SER A 504 0.28 4.00 -0.74
CA SER A 504 0.60 5.32 -1.29
C SER A 504 -0.42 5.83 -2.30
N LEU A 505 -1.14 4.93 -2.96
CA LEU A 505 -2.22 5.26 -3.90
C LEU A 505 -3.51 5.69 -3.21
N PHE A 506 -3.63 5.38 -1.91
CA PHE A 506 -4.77 5.71 -1.07
C PHE A 506 -4.41 6.78 -0.03
N GLY A 507 -3.30 7.50 -0.26
CA GLY A 507 -2.88 8.63 0.58
C GLY A 507 -2.08 8.25 1.83
N LEU A 508 -1.61 7.00 1.94
CA LEU A 508 -0.63 6.64 2.97
C LEU A 508 0.77 7.12 2.55
N PRO A 509 1.67 7.44 3.50
CA PRO A 509 3.01 7.89 3.16
C PRO A 509 3.83 6.78 2.48
N PHE A 510 3.65 5.52 2.91
CA PHE A 510 4.40 4.38 2.39
C PHE A 510 3.49 3.22 1.94
N ASN A 511 4.06 2.28 1.20
CA ASN A 511 3.44 0.97 0.96
C ASN A 511 3.88 0.00 2.04
N PHE A 512 2.96 -0.83 2.52
CA PHE A 512 3.24 -1.90 3.47
C PHE A 512 2.96 -3.25 2.81
N ALA A 513 4.03 -3.94 2.44
CA ALA A 513 4.00 -5.25 1.78
C ALA A 513 4.22 -6.42 2.76
N GLY A 514 4.19 -6.15 4.06
CA GLY A 514 4.54 -7.08 5.14
C GLY A 514 5.80 -6.65 5.90
N PHE A 515 6.13 -7.43 6.92
CA PHE A 515 7.33 -7.30 7.75
C PHE A 515 8.54 -7.89 7.00
N THR A 516 8.98 -7.23 5.93
CA THR A 516 10.07 -7.73 5.07
C THR A 516 11.07 -6.64 4.71
N GLY A 517 12.33 -7.05 4.46
CA GLY A 517 13.39 -6.13 4.09
C GLY A 517 13.63 -5.10 5.19
N ASP A 518 13.94 -3.88 4.76
CA ASP A 518 14.28 -2.70 5.56
C ASP A 518 13.24 -2.41 6.65
N VAL A 519 11.95 -2.60 6.34
CA VAL A 519 10.83 -2.34 7.25
C VAL A 519 10.80 -3.30 8.45
N THR A 520 11.43 -4.49 8.36
CA THR A 520 11.44 -5.47 9.46
C THR A 520 12.10 -4.92 10.72
N ASN A 521 13.11 -4.06 10.55
CA ASN A 521 13.88 -3.45 11.65
C ASN A 521 13.05 -2.46 12.48
N PHE A 522 11.89 -2.02 11.98
CA PHE A 522 10.98 -1.13 12.71
C PHE A 522 10.06 -1.85 13.68
N PHE A 523 10.16 -3.18 13.77
CA PHE A 523 9.29 -4.00 14.59
C PHE A 523 10.08 -4.97 15.46
N VAL A 524 9.56 -5.23 16.65
CA VAL A 524 10.07 -6.25 17.56
C VAL A 524 8.95 -7.21 17.93
N VAL A 525 9.35 -8.38 18.44
CA VAL A 525 8.40 -9.42 18.90
C VAL A 525 8.48 -9.51 20.41
N ASP A 526 7.35 -9.27 21.05
CA ASP A 526 7.27 -9.21 22.51
C ASP A 526 7.33 -10.58 23.19
N GLY A 527 7.79 -10.56 24.44
CA GLY A 527 7.68 -11.69 25.37
C GLY A 527 8.52 -12.93 25.03
N ALA A 528 8.01 -14.11 25.42
CA ALA A 528 8.72 -15.39 25.25
C ALA A 528 8.93 -15.80 23.77
N SER A 529 8.22 -15.13 22.86
CA SER A 529 8.31 -15.29 21.40
C SER A 529 9.48 -14.55 20.77
N GLY A 530 10.18 -13.65 21.48
CA GLY A 530 11.32 -12.90 20.93
C GLY A 530 12.46 -13.78 20.41
N ALA A 531 12.70 -14.93 21.04
CA ALA A 531 13.68 -15.93 20.55
C ALA A 531 13.27 -16.58 19.20
N LEU A 532 12.01 -16.40 18.80
CA LEU A 532 11.43 -16.88 17.55
C LEU A 532 10.99 -15.71 16.65
N ALA A 533 11.51 -14.50 16.84
CA ALA A 533 11.06 -13.29 16.15
C ALA A 533 11.00 -13.49 14.62
N GLY A 534 12.08 -14.01 14.01
CA GLY A 534 12.08 -14.31 12.57
C GLY A 534 11.01 -15.30 12.12
N GLY A 535 10.62 -16.25 12.98
CA GLY A 535 9.51 -17.17 12.72
C GLY A 535 8.14 -16.51 12.82
N VAL A 536 7.97 -15.53 13.73
CA VAL A 536 6.74 -14.74 13.86
C VAL A 536 6.55 -13.82 12.66
N PHE A 537 7.59 -13.09 12.23
CA PHE A 537 7.51 -12.26 11.03
C PHE A 537 7.23 -13.08 9.76
N LEU A 538 7.90 -14.23 9.60
CA LEU A 538 7.61 -15.14 8.50
C LEU A 538 6.14 -15.62 8.53
N LEU A 539 5.63 -15.99 9.70
CA LEU A 539 4.23 -16.39 9.86
C LEU A 539 3.28 -15.23 9.53
N ALA A 540 3.57 -14.02 10.02
CA ALA A 540 2.78 -12.82 9.74
C ALA A 540 2.69 -12.55 8.23
N ASN A 541 3.83 -12.58 7.53
CA ASN A 541 3.88 -12.37 6.09
C ASN A 541 3.16 -13.48 5.32
N LEU A 542 3.34 -14.75 5.71
CA LEU A 542 2.61 -15.86 5.10
C LEU A 542 1.10 -15.74 5.30
N LEU A 543 0.63 -15.35 6.49
CA LEU A 543 -0.80 -15.15 6.75
C LEU A 543 -1.35 -13.95 5.97
N PHE A 544 -0.61 -12.83 5.94
CA PHE A 544 -0.95 -11.62 5.19
C PHE A 544 -1.11 -11.92 3.70
N TRP A 545 -0.09 -12.50 3.06
CA TRP A 545 -0.11 -12.79 1.63
C TRP A 545 -1.06 -13.93 1.28
N THR A 546 -1.20 -14.95 2.14
CA THR A 546 -2.23 -15.98 1.95
C THR A 546 -3.61 -15.34 1.99
N GLY A 547 -3.92 -14.51 2.98
CA GLY A 547 -5.21 -13.83 3.10
C GLY A 547 -5.52 -12.94 1.90
N TRP A 548 -4.56 -12.11 1.52
CA TRP A 548 -4.64 -11.21 0.37
C TRP A 548 -4.93 -11.96 -0.93
N ILE A 549 -4.05 -12.91 -1.30
CA ILE A 549 -4.18 -13.66 -2.56
C ILE A 549 -5.48 -14.45 -2.59
N ASN A 550 -5.88 -15.00 -1.46
CA ASN A 550 -7.02 -15.88 -1.37
C ASN A 550 -8.36 -15.14 -1.51
N ILE A 551 -8.46 -13.89 -1.02
CA ILE A 551 -9.60 -13.01 -1.36
C ILE A 551 -9.63 -12.76 -2.85
N GLN A 552 -8.51 -12.37 -3.45
CA GLN A 552 -8.45 -12.06 -4.87
C GLN A 552 -8.79 -13.29 -5.72
N LEU A 553 -8.32 -14.47 -5.33
CA LEU A 553 -8.65 -15.73 -6.00
C LEU A 553 -10.14 -16.09 -5.84
N ALA A 554 -10.75 -15.83 -4.68
CA ALA A 554 -12.19 -16.01 -4.49
C ALA A 554 -13.01 -15.07 -5.36
N LEU A 555 -12.66 -13.77 -5.39
CA LEU A 555 -13.34 -12.76 -6.21
C LEU A 555 -13.17 -13.03 -7.71
N PHE A 556 -11.96 -13.38 -8.14
CA PHE A 556 -11.68 -13.72 -9.53
C PHE A 556 -12.48 -14.94 -9.97
N ASN A 557 -12.55 -15.99 -9.15
CA ASN A 557 -13.35 -17.18 -9.46
C ASN A 557 -14.86 -16.94 -9.38
N CYS A 558 -15.32 -15.87 -8.70
CA CYS A 558 -16.72 -15.45 -8.72
C CYS A 558 -17.15 -14.76 -10.03
N LEU A 559 -16.21 -14.31 -10.87
CA LEU A 559 -16.54 -13.59 -12.08
C LEU A 559 -17.46 -14.41 -13.00
N PRO A 560 -18.52 -13.82 -13.58
CA PRO A 560 -19.47 -14.51 -14.45
C PRO A 560 -18.90 -14.76 -15.86
N ALA A 561 -17.74 -15.40 -15.94
CA ALA A 561 -17.04 -15.69 -17.19
C ALA A 561 -16.50 -17.13 -17.19
N PHE A 562 -16.66 -17.85 -18.30
CA PHE A 562 -16.05 -19.16 -18.50
C PHE A 562 -14.56 -18.98 -18.90
N PRO A 563 -13.61 -19.78 -18.39
CA PRO A 563 -13.75 -21.08 -17.72
C PRO A 563 -13.89 -21.07 -16.18
N LEU A 564 -14.00 -19.90 -15.54
CA LEU A 564 -14.03 -19.72 -14.09
C LEU A 564 -15.28 -20.37 -13.44
N ASP A 565 -15.20 -20.64 -12.14
CA ASP A 565 -16.30 -21.22 -11.37
C ASP A 565 -17.59 -20.40 -11.46
N GLY A 566 -17.49 -19.08 -11.41
CA GLY A 566 -18.60 -18.15 -11.55
C GLY A 566 -19.31 -18.29 -12.90
N GLY A 567 -18.59 -18.55 -13.98
CA GLY A 567 -19.18 -18.88 -15.29
C GLY A 567 -19.96 -20.20 -15.27
N ARG A 568 -19.47 -21.21 -14.54
CA ARG A 568 -20.16 -22.51 -14.37
C ARG A 568 -21.41 -22.35 -13.51
N ILE A 569 -21.33 -21.56 -12.44
CA ILE A 569 -22.46 -21.19 -11.58
C ILE A 569 -23.52 -20.42 -12.38
N LEU A 570 -23.12 -19.39 -13.13
CA LEU A 570 -24.01 -18.62 -14.00
C LEU A 570 -24.74 -19.54 -14.98
N ARG A 571 -24.03 -20.48 -15.61
CA ARG A 571 -24.65 -21.45 -16.53
C ARG A 571 -25.75 -22.25 -15.85
N MET A 572 -25.52 -22.78 -14.65
CA MET A 572 -26.54 -23.54 -13.92
C MET A 572 -27.73 -22.69 -13.52
N VAL A 573 -27.50 -21.43 -13.10
CA VAL A 573 -28.59 -20.48 -12.80
C VAL A 573 -29.40 -20.21 -14.06
N ALA A 574 -28.74 -19.96 -15.20
CA ALA A 574 -29.41 -19.77 -16.49
C ALA A 574 -30.22 -21.01 -16.90
N GLU A 575 -29.67 -22.22 -16.75
CA GLU A 575 -30.38 -23.48 -16.99
C GLU A 575 -31.63 -23.62 -16.10
N ALA A 576 -31.51 -23.28 -14.82
CA ALA A 576 -32.63 -23.31 -13.88
C ALA A 576 -33.74 -22.32 -14.27
N VAL A 577 -33.38 -21.09 -14.63
CA VAL A 577 -34.34 -20.04 -15.04
C VAL A 577 -34.99 -20.41 -16.38
N ILE A 578 -34.20 -20.75 -17.40
CA ILE A 578 -34.70 -21.09 -18.74
C ILE A 578 -35.51 -22.39 -18.72
N SER A 579 -35.24 -23.31 -17.79
CA SER A 579 -36.07 -24.51 -17.63
C SER A 579 -37.53 -24.21 -17.25
N ARG A 580 -37.84 -22.99 -16.80
CA ARG A 580 -39.21 -22.54 -16.47
C ARG A 580 -39.89 -21.76 -17.60
N ILE A 581 -39.17 -21.42 -18.67
CA ILE A 581 -39.67 -20.58 -19.77
C ILE A 581 -39.98 -21.44 -21.01
N PRO A 582 -41.11 -21.24 -21.71
CA PRO A 582 -41.45 -21.99 -22.92
C PRO A 582 -40.65 -21.47 -24.13
N LEU A 583 -39.36 -21.82 -24.20
CA LEU A 583 -38.50 -21.55 -25.35
C LEU A 583 -38.30 -22.81 -26.22
N SER A 584 -38.21 -22.61 -27.54
CA SER A 584 -37.97 -23.67 -28.53
C SER A 584 -36.55 -24.25 -28.41
N ASP A 585 -35.54 -23.40 -28.20
CA ASP A 585 -34.15 -23.83 -28.00
C ASP A 585 -33.57 -23.28 -26.68
N ARG A 586 -33.75 -24.08 -25.62
CA ARG A 586 -33.28 -23.75 -24.28
C ARG A 586 -31.75 -23.81 -24.17
N HIS A 587 -31.10 -24.69 -24.92
CA HIS A 587 -29.64 -24.83 -24.89
C HIS A 587 -28.98 -23.62 -25.54
N ALA A 588 -29.50 -23.16 -26.67
CA ALA A 588 -29.05 -21.93 -27.30
C ALA A 588 -29.24 -20.72 -26.37
N ALA A 589 -30.38 -20.60 -25.69
CA ALA A 589 -30.62 -19.50 -24.76
C ALA A 589 -29.60 -19.48 -23.59
N VAL A 590 -29.32 -20.63 -22.96
CA VAL A 590 -28.32 -20.73 -21.88
C VAL A 590 -26.93 -20.36 -22.38
N ARG A 591 -26.54 -20.89 -23.55
CA ARG A 591 -25.25 -20.59 -24.18
C ARG A 591 -25.11 -19.10 -24.50
N THR A 592 -26.16 -18.48 -25.04
CA THR A 592 -26.15 -17.05 -25.35
C THR A 592 -25.95 -16.21 -24.10
N ILE A 593 -26.68 -16.47 -23.01
CA ILE A 593 -26.54 -15.72 -21.74
C ILE A 593 -25.12 -15.85 -21.18
N THR A 594 -24.59 -17.08 -21.13
CA THR A 594 -23.27 -17.34 -20.54
C THR A 594 -22.13 -16.75 -21.37
N VAL A 595 -22.18 -16.88 -22.69
CA VAL A 595 -21.18 -16.30 -23.60
C VAL A 595 -21.29 -14.77 -23.64
N SER A 596 -22.50 -14.20 -23.73
CA SER A 596 -22.66 -12.75 -23.75
C SER A 596 -22.18 -12.10 -22.46
N SER A 597 -22.49 -12.70 -21.30
CA SER A 597 -21.98 -12.26 -20.01
C SER A 597 -20.45 -12.30 -19.98
N GLY A 598 -19.83 -13.40 -20.39
CA GLY A 598 -18.36 -13.51 -20.46
C GLY A 598 -17.72 -12.48 -21.40
N LEU A 599 -18.32 -12.20 -22.56
CA LEU A 599 -17.84 -11.19 -23.50
C LEU A 599 -17.97 -9.77 -22.93
N VAL A 600 -19.09 -9.45 -22.26
CA VAL A 600 -19.29 -8.16 -21.59
C VAL A 600 -18.27 -7.97 -20.47
N MET A 601 -18.01 -9.01 -19.67
CA MET A 601 -17.00 -8.96 -18.61
C MET A 601 -15.59 -8.74 -19.18
N LEU A 602 -15.24 -9.46 -20.24
CA LEU A 602 -13.94 -9.30 -20.90
C LEU A 602 -13.78 -7.88 -21.49
N ALA A 603 -14.81 -7.37 -22.17
CA ALA A 603 -14.80 -6.01 -22.70
C ALA A 603 -14.70 -4.96 -21.59
N GLY A 604 -15.42 -5.17 -20.47
CA GLY A 604 -15.34 -4.32 -19.28
C GLY A 604 -13.93 -4.31 -18.68
N LEU A 605 -13.30 -5.47 -18.52
CA LEU A 605 -11.93 -5.57 -18.01
C LEU A 605 -10.92 -4.86 -18.94
N ILE A 606 -11.03 -5.07 -20.25
CA ILE A 606 -10.17 -4.40 -21.24
C ILE A 606 -10.37 -2.88 -21.18
N ALA A 607 -11.61 -2.41 -21.11
CA ALA A 607 -11.90 -0.98 -20.99
C ALA A 607 -11.41 -0.39 -19.65
N MET A 608 -11.51 -1.15 -18.56
CA MET A 608 -11.00 -0.74 -17.25
C MET A 608 -9.48 -0.54 -17.26
N VAL A 609 -8.72 -1.45 -17.89
CA VAL A 609 -7.25 -1.41 -17.89
C VAL A 609 -6.70 -0.54 -19.03
N PHE A 610 -7.22 -0.72 -20.24
CA PHE A 610 -6.68 -0.13 -21.47
C PHE A 610 -7.58 0.95 -22.07
N GLY A 611 -8.74 1.26 -21.48
CA GLY A 611 -9.72 2.17 -22.08
C GLY A 611 -9.14 3.53 -22.45
N ASN A 612 -8.38 4.15 -21.54
CA ASN A 612 -7.73 5.44 -21.79
C ASN A 612 -6.69 5.33 -22.92
N GLN A 613 -5.85 4.29 -22.91
CA GLN A 613 -4.83 4.06 -23.95
C GLN A 613 -5.46 3.81 -25.33
N ILE A 614 -6.57 3.07 -25.37
CA ILE A 614 -7.32 2.81 -26.59
C ILE A 614 -7.93 4.10 -27.13
N LEU A 615 -8.57 4.91 -26.27
CA LEU A 615 -9.17 6.18 -26.67
C LEU A 615 -8.13 7.18 -27.17
N ALA A 616 -6.99 7.29 -26.49
CA ALA A 616 -5.86 8.13 -26.91
C ALA A 616 -5.25 7.64 -28.23
N ALA A 617 -5.04 6.33 -28.39
CA ALA A 617 -4.55 5.76 -29.64
C ALA A 617 -5.51 5.96 -30.82
N LEU A 618 -6.81 6.09 -30.54
CA LEU A 618 -7.86 6.40 -31.53
C LEU A 618 -8.07 7.91 -31.74
N GLY A 619 -7.38 8.78 -31.00
CA GLY A 619 -7.50 10.24 -31.08
C GLY A 619 -8.86 10.79 -30.62
N LEU A 620 -9.54 10.07 -29.74
CA LEU A 620 -10.83 10.48 -29.16
C LEU A 620 -10.68 11.35 -27.91
N ILE A 621 -9.49 11.34 -27.31
CA ILE A 621 -9.05 12.16 -26.18
C ILE A 621 -7.58 12.54 -26.35
#